data_AF-A0A172YS12-F1
#
_entry.id   AF-A0A172YS12-F1
#
_cell.length_a   1.000
_cell.length_b   1.000
_cell.length_c   1.000
_cell.angle_alpha   90.00
_cell.angle_beta   90.00
_cell.angle_gamma   90.00
#
_symmetry.space_group_name_H-M   'P 1'
#
loop_
_entity.id
_entity.type
_entity.pdbx_description
1 polymer ?
#
loop_
_entity_poly.entity_id
_entity_poly.type
_entity_poly.pdbx_seq_one_letter_code
_entity_poly.pdbx_strand_id
1 'polypeptide(L)'
;MTIEILMVIGFCLAAYSIVGNDVPQTLGTFISSNAHRPWWVLWIYISTILVVVLIYGWYSSGVGDASYGRLETIPFPEGGITWLYVVPPILLLLLTKYGIPVSTTFLVLTIFSPTSLGSMMVKSMMGYAVAFIVAIVVYRFVMYKLSQHFAKTRHLPVSNVWIALQWISTAFLWSQWLIQDLANIFVYVPRQVPFGFLIFAISVFVLLIGIILYQRGGAIQKIIDTKTGVTDIRSATIIDFMYGAILLVFKEWSNIPMSTTWVFLGLLAGREFAMSMFLTEVNKHRTSRNVSKDAMKLMFGLAMSVLLATTLPMFYQYVSQYTP
;
A
#
# COMPACT_ATOMS: atom_id res chain seq x y z
N MET A 1 -15.19 14.99 -20.87
CA MET A 1 -14.21 14.05 -21.45
C MET A 1 -14.87 12.67 -21.46
N THR A 2 -14.96 12.02 -22.60
CA THR A 2 -15.53 10.66 -22.73
C THR A 2 -14.54 9.63 -22.20
N ILE A 3 -15.02 8.63 -21.45
CA ILE A 3 -14.17 7.54 -20.96
C ILE A 3 -13.88 6.59 -22.12
N GLU A 4 -12.61 6.46 -22.47
CA GLU A 4 -12.14 5.59 -23.55
C GLU A 4 -11.87 4.17 -23.05
N ILE A 5 -11.89 3.19 -23.97
CA ILE A 5 -11.68 1.78 -23.64
C ILE A 5 -10.31 1.56 -22.98
N LEU A 6 -9.25 2.23 -23.45
CA LEU A 6 -7.91 2.13 -22.86
C LEU A 6 -7.84 2.69 -21.44
N MET A 7 -8.67 3.68 -21.10
CA MET A 7 -8.77 4.20 -19.73
C MET A 7 -9.37 3.14 -18.80
N VAL A 8 -10.42 2.45 -19.25
CA VAL A 8 -11.06 1.38 -18.48
C VAL A 8 -10.11 0.19 -18.31
N ILE A 9 -9.40 -0.20 -19.38
CA ILE A 9 -8.40 -1.28 -19.33
C ILE A 9 -7.25 -0.90 -18.40
N GLY A 10 -6.70 0.30 -18.55
CA GLY A 10 -5.65 0.82 -17.69
C GLY A 10 -6.08 0.87 -16.22
N PHE A 11 -7.28 1.39 -15.94
CA PHE A 11 -7.87 1.40 -14.61
C PHE A 11 -8.02 -0.02 -14.02
N CYS A 12 -8.58 -0.96 -14.78
CA CYS A 12 -8.80 -2.33 -14.29
C CYS A 12 -7.48 -3.07 -14.03
N LEU A 13 -6.48 -2.90 -14.91
CA LEU A 13 -5.15 -3.49 -14.71
C LEU A 13 -4.41 -2.84 -13.55
N ALA A 14 -4.49 -1.51 -13.41
CA ALA A 14 -3.95 -0.78 -12.28
C ALA A 14 -4.61 -1.23 -10.97
N ALA A 15 -5.95 -1.34 -10.96
CA ALA A 15 -6.69 -1.86 -9.81
C ALA A 15 -6.26 -3.28 -9.46
N TYR A 16 -6.23 -4.21 -10.41
CA TYR A 16 -5.83 -5.59 -10.16
C TYR A 16 -4.40 -5.70 -9.61
N SER A 17 -3.47 -4.96 -10.20
CA SER A 17 -2.04 -5.01 -9.87
C SER A 17 -1.69 -4.33 -8.55
N ILE A 18 -2.18 -3.11 -8.35
CA ILE A 18 -1.91 -2.31 -7.15
C ILE A 18 -2.60 -2.94 -5.94
N VAL A 19 -3.87 -3.30 -6.05
CA VAL A 19 -4.61 -3.94 -4.95
C VAL A 19 -3.95 -5.28 -4.62
N GLY A 20 -3.54 -6.08 -5.62
CA GLY A 20 -2.82 -7.34 -5.41
C GLY A 20 -1.48 -7.19 -4.70
N ASN A 21 -0.77 -6.08 -4.89
CA ASN A 21 0.51 -5.81 -4.24
C ASN A 21 0.35 -5.20 -2.84
N ASP A 22 -0.52 -4.21 -2.71
CA ASP A 22 -0.56 -3.31 -1.56
C ASP A 22 -1.58 -3.73 -0.51
N VAL A 23 -2.66 -4.43 -0.87
CA VAL A 23 -3.62 -4.96 0.11
C VAL A 23 -2.95 -5.95 1.06
N PRO A 24 -2.17 -6.94 0.59
CA PRO A 24 -1.43 -7.78 1.52
C PRO A 24 -0.45 -6.97 2.38
N GLN A 25 0.29 -6.00 1.81
CA GLN A 25 1.22 -5.15 2.59
C GLN A 25 0.53 -4.35 3.70
N THR A 26 -0.68 -3.87 3.43
CA THR A 26 -1.43 -3.00 4.34
C THR A 26 -2.28 -3.79 5.33
N LEU A 27 -3.00 -4.81 4.86
CA LEU A 27 -3.94 -5.60 5.65
C LEU A 27 -3.35 -6.94 6.11
N GLY A 28 -2.10 -7.23 5.81
CA GLY A 28 -1.51 -8.54 6.08
C GLY A 28 -1.51 -8.91 7.56
N THR A 29 -1.27 -7.95 8.45
CA THR A 29 -1.41 -8.11 9.91
C THR A 29 -2.84 -8.44 10.33
N PHE A 30 -3.84 -7.82 9.71
CA PHE A 30 -5.26 -8.13 9.93
C PHE A 30 -5.60 -9.54 9.43
N ILE A 31 -5.12 -9.91 8.24
CA ILE A 31 -5.31 -11.25 7.65
C ILE A 31 -4.68 -12.33 8.54
N SER A 32 -3.43 -12.14 8.99
CA SER A 32 -2.73 -13.12 9.83
C SER A 32 -3.38 -13.26 11.21
N SER A 33 -3.69 -12.13 11.88
CA SER A 33 -4.25 -12.14 13.24
C SER A 33 -5.72 -12.58 13.29
N ASN A 34 -6.46 -12.47 12.18
CA ASN A 34 -7.85 -12.91 12.06
C ASN A 34 -8.00 -14.15 11.16
N ALA A 35 -6.93 -14.92 10.91
CA ALA A 35 -6.94 -16.09 10.02
C ALA A 35 -7.88 -17.24 10.43
N HIS A 36 -8.34 -17.22 11.68
CA HIS A 36 -9.34 -18.14 12.23
C HIS A 36 -10.78 -17.77 11.84
N ARG A 37 -11.02 -16.53 11.38
CA ARG A 37 -12.33 -16.05 10.96
C ARG A 37 -12.59 -16.41 9.50
N PRO A 38 -13.87 -16.58 9.11
CA PRO A 38 -14.22 -16.74 7.71
C PRO A 38 -13.78 -15.51 6.89
N TRP A 39 -13.21 -15.76 5.70
CA TRP A 39 -12.70 -14.71 4.82
C TRP A 39 -13.77 -13.68 4.45
N TRP A 40 -15.04 -14.09 4.33
CA TRP A 40 -16.15 -13.22 3.95
C TRP A 40 -16.45 -12.17 5.03
N VAL A 41 -16.17 -12.45 6.31
CA VAL A 41 -16.32 -11.48 7.41
C VAL A 41 -15.29 -10.37 7.26
N LEU A 42 -14.04 -10.75 6.99
CA LEU A 42 -12.95 -9.80 6.73
C LEU A 42 -13.25 -8.97 5.48
N TRP A 43 -13.79 -9.63 4.44
CA TRP A 43 -14.13 -9.00 3.17
C TRP A 43 -15.24 -7.97 3.30
N ILE A 44 -16.35 -8.29 3.96
CA ILE A 44 -17.44 -7.33 4.18
C ILE A 44 -16.93 -6.11 4.95
N TYR A 45 -16.12 -6.33 5.99
CA TYR A 45 -15.58 -5.24 6.80
C TYR A 45 -14.69 -4.28 6.00
N ILE A 46 -13.67 -4.82 5.32
CA ILE A 46 -12.72 -4.03 4.53
C ILE A 46 -13.40 -3.37 3.33
N SER A 47 -14.36 -4.06 2.69
CA SER A 47 -15.13 -3.51 1.58
C SER A 47 -16.03 -2.36 2.01
N THR A 48 -16.65 -2.46 3.19
CA THR A 48 -17.49 -1.37 3.73
C THR A 48 -16.68 -0.10 3.94
N ILE A 49 -15.48 -0.22 4.51
CA ILE A 49 -14.57 0.93 4.70
C ILE A 49 -14.18 1.51 3.34
N LEU A 50 -13.84 0.68 2.36
CA LEU A 50 -13.50 1.14 1.01
C LEU A 50 -14.65 1.92 0.36
N VAL A 51 -15.88 1.42 0.45
CA VAL A 51 -17.06 2.09 -0.10
C VAL A 51 -17.24 3.46 0.55
N VAL A 52 -17.17 3.52 1.88
CA VAL A 52 -17.32 4.78 2.64
C VAL A 52 -16.24 5.78 2.24
N VAL A 53 -14.98 5.37 2.19
CA VAL A 53 -13.85 6.24 1.83
C VAL A 53 -14.01 6.75 0.39
N LEU A 54 -14.29 5.88 -0.59
CA LEU A 54 -14.45 6.31 -1.98
C LEU A 54 -15.62 7.27 -2.19
N ILE A 55 -16.78 6.96 -1.62
CA ILE A 55 -17.97 7.83 -1.72
C ILE A 55 -17.70 9.17 -1.03
N TYR A 56 -17.10 9.14 0.17
CA TYR A 56 -16.77 10.36 0.90
C TYR A 56 -15.75 11.21 0.13
N GLY A 57 -14.65 10.62 -0.37
CA GLY A 57 -13.66 11.34 -1.17
C GLY A 57 -14.29 12.01 -2.39
N TRP A 58 -15.05 11.23 -3.17
CA TRP A 58 -15.75 11.72 -4.36
C TRP A 58 -16.72 12.86 -4.03
N TYR A 59 -17.55 12.70 -3.00
CA TYR A 59 -18.54 13.70 -2.60
C TYR A 59 -17.90 14.96 -2.00
N SER A 60 -16.96 14.80 -1.06
CA SER A 60 -16.31 15.92 -0.37
C SER A 60 -15.40 16.75 -1.27
N SER A 61 -14.92 16.19 -2.38
CA SER A 61 -14.16 16.95 -3.38
C SER A 61 -14.96 18.06 -4.06
N GLY A 62 -16.29 17.99 -4.08
CA GLY A 62 -17.18 18.91 -4.81
C GLY A 62 -17.13 18.81 -6.34
N VAL A 63 -16.08 18.21 -6.91
CA VAL A 63 -15.84 18.06 -8.35
C VAL A 63 -15.93 16.61 -8.84
N GLY A 64 -16.13 15.66 -7.93
CA GLY A 64 -16.18 14.23 -8.22
C GLY A 64 -14.81 13.57 -8.36
N ASP A 65 -13.82 14.01 -7.58
CA ASP A 65 -12.50 13.37 -7.49
C ASP A 65 -12.43 12.44 -6.26
N ALA A 66 -12.08 11.17 -6.47
CA ALA A 66 -11.89 10.20 -5.40
C ALA A 66 -10.43 10.09 -4.91
N SER A 67 -9.52 10.91 -5.43
CA SER A 67 -8.09 10.85 -5.14
C SER A 67 -7.60 11.74 -4.00
N TYR A 68 -8.51 12.45 -3.30
CA TYR A 68 -8.17 13.31 -2.16
C TYR A 68 -7.06 14.34 -2.46
N GLY A 69 -7.10 14.96 -3.64
CA GLY A 69 -6.15 15.99 -4.06
C GLY A 69 -4.75 15.46 -4.42
N ARG A 70 -4.50 14.16 -4.32
CA ARG A 70 -3.19 13.55 -4.64
C ARG A 70 -2.84 13.66 -6.13
N LEU A 71 -3.85 13.81 -6.98
CA LEU A 71 -3.69 13.95 -8.42
C LEU A 71 -3.61 15.41 -8.89
N GLU A 72 -3.60 16.39 -7.99
CA GLU A 72 -3.39 17.81 -8.33
C GLU A 72 -1.99 18.06 -8.90
N THR A 73 -0.98 17.35 -8.40
CA THR A 73 0.41 17.48 -8.87
C THR A 73 0.72 16.58 -10.05
N ILE A 74 -0.23 15.74 -10.49
CA ILE A 74 -0.04 14.77 -11.57
C ILE A 74 -0.95 15.18 -12.73
N PRO A 75 -0.41 15.68 -13.85
CA PRO A 75 -1.23 16.08 -14.99
C PRO A 75 -1.93 14.86 -15.59
N PHE A 76 -3.17 15.06 -16.06
CA PHE A 76 -3.81 14.08 -16.92
C PHE A 76 -3.23 14.23 -18.34
N PRO A 77 -2.83 13.14 -19.04
CA PRO A 77 -2.22 13.25 -20.36
C PRO A 77 -3.12 13.93 -21.39
N GLU A 78 -2.63 14.98 -22.06
CA GLU A 78 -3.42 15.75 -23.04
C GLU A 78 -3.91 14.91 -24.22
N GLY A 79 -3.10 13.94 -24.66
CA GLY A 79 -3.44 12.99 -25.75
C GLY A 79 -4.22 11.76 -25.30
N GLY A 80 -4.74 11.74 -24.07
CA GLY A 80 -5.43 10.58 -23.51
C GLY A 80 -4.50 9.44 -23.06
N ILE A 81 -5.11 8.34 -22.63
CA ILE A 81 -4.38 7.16 -22.16
C ILE A 81 -3.97 6.29 -23.35
N THR A 82 -2.67 6.26 -23.63
CA THR A 82 -2.06 5.38 -24.64
C THR A 82 -1.60 4.05 -24.04
N TRP A 83 -1.16 3.11 -24.88
CA TRP A 83 -0.64 1.81 -24.43
C TRP A 83 0.58 1.92 -23.51
N LEU A 84 1.32 3.04 -23.57
CA LEU A 84 2.44 3.37 -22.69
C LEU A 84 2.06 3.20 -21.21
N TYR A 85 0.89 3.74 -20.83
CA TYR A 85 0.44 3.76 -19.44
C TYR A 85 -0.05 2.40 -18.93
N VAL A 86 -0.25 1.43 -19.81
CA VAL A 86 -0.71 0.07 -19.45
C VAL A 86 0.46 -0.84 -19.09
N VAL A 87 1.67 -0.52 -19.55
CA VAL A 87 2.88 -1.32 -19.29
C VAL A 87 3.22 -1.42 -17.79
N PRO A 88 3.19 -0.33 -16.98
CA PRO A 88 3.56 -0.44 -15.57
C PRO A 88 2.64 -1.36 -14.74
N PRO A 89 1.29 -1.30 -14.85
CA PRO A 89 0.41 -2.29 -14.22
C PRO A 89 0.71 -3.73 -14.61
N ILE A 90 1.02 -4.01 -15.88
CA ILE A 90 1.39 -5.37 -16.33
C ILE A 90 2.68 -5.83 -15.67
N LEU A 91 3.70 -4.98 -15.64
CA LEU A 91 4.95 -5.32 -14.98
C LEU A 91 4.75 -5.56 -13.48
N LEU A 92 3.92 -4.74 -12.83
CA LEU A 92 3.58 -4.92 -11.43
C LEU A 92 2.94 -6.29 -11.18
N LEU A 93 1.99 -6.73 -12.01
CA LEU A 93 1.39 -8.07 -11.91
C LEU A 93 2.42 -9.19 -11.95
N LEU A 94 3.39 -9.08 -12.86
CA LEU A 94 4.46 -10.08 -12.97
C LEU A 94 5.32 -10.10 -11.70
N LEU A 95 5.69 -8.94 -11.17
CA LEU A 95 6.51 -8.82 -9.96
C LEU A 95 5.77 -9.31 -8.70
N THR A 96 4.51 -8.94 -8.55
CA THR A 96 3.65 -9.37 -7.44
C THR A 96 3.45 -10.89 -7.44
N LYS A 97 3.37 -11.52 -8.62
CA LYS A 97 3.29 -13.00 -8.73
C LYS A 97 4.52 -13.70 -8.14
N TYR A 98 5.70 -13.10 -8.27
CA TYR A 98 6.93 -13.61 -7.66
C TYR A 98 7.12 -13.18 -6.19
N GLY A 99 6.16 -12.44 -5.62
CA GLY A 99 6.25 -11.94 -4.25
C GLY A 99 7.37 -10.90 -4.08
N ILE A 100 7.64 -10.09 -5.11
CA ILE A 100 8.57 -8.97 -4.99
C ILE A 100 7.75 -7.73 -4.61
N PRO A 101 7.94 -7.15 -3.40
CA PRO A 101 7.26 -5.92 -3.04
C PRO A 101 7.85 -4.75 -3.83
N VAL A 102 7.00 -4.05 -4.58
CA VAL A 102 7.40 -2.92 -5.43
C VAL A 102 6.59 -1.68 -5.04
N SER A 103 7.21 -0.51 -5.15
CA SER A 103 6.52 0.77 -5.01
C SER A 103 5.60 1.00 -6.22
N THR A 104 4.30 0.82 -6.02
CA THR A 104 3.26 1.06 -7.02
C THR A 104 3.26 2.52 -7.46
N THR A 105 3.39 3.42 -6.51
CA THR A 105 3.53 4.87 -6.69
C THR A 105 4.66 5.24 -7.65
N PHE A 106 5.87 4.68 -7.50
CA PHE A 106 6.97 4.97 -8.43
C PHE A 106 6.78 4.31 -9.78
N LEU A 107 6.27 3.09 -9.81
CA LEU A 107 6.14 2.36 -11.06
C LEU A 107 5.10 2.99 -11.99
N VAL A 108 3.95 3.42 -11.42
CA VAL A 108 2.83 3.96 -12.19
C VAL A 108 2.95 5.46 -12.37
N LEU A 109 3.00 6.25 -11.30
CA LEU A 109 2.89 7.71 -11.42
C LEU A 109 4.10 8.36 -12.09
N THR A 110 5.28 7.73 -12.07
CA THR A 110 6.45 8.29 -12.77
C THR A 110 6.23 8.36 -14.28
N ILE A 111 5.46 7.44 -14.88
CA ILE A 111 5.13 7.51 -16.31
C ILE A 111 4.17 8.66 -16.60
N PHE A 112 3.27 8.99 -15.67
CA PHE A 112 2.37 10.13 -15.78
C PHE A 112 3.04 11.48 -15.49
N SER A 113 4.05 11.49 -14.61
CA SER A 113 4.77 12.70 -14.22
C SER A 113 6.24 12.38 -13.89
N PRO A 114 7.12 12.26 -14.90
CA PRO A 114 8.54 11.99 -14.66
C PRO A 114 9.22 13.07 -13.82
N THR A 115 8.76 14.33 -13.94
CA THR A 115 9.25 15.47 -13.17
C THR A 115 8.94 15.38 -11.68
N SER A 116 7.87 14.68 -11.30
CA SER A 116 7.48 14.47 -9.90
C SER A 116 8.28 13.36 -9.20
N LEU A 117 9.06 12.55 -9.93
CA LEU A 117 9.83 11.44 -9.36
C LEU A 117 10.71 11.89 -8.19
N GLY A 118 11.47 12.98 -8.36
CA GLY A 118 12.43 13.43 -7.36
C GLY A 118 11.76 13.80 -6.03
N SER A 119 10.66 14.55 -6.08
CA SER A 119 9.93 14.96 -4.88
C SER A 119 9.23 13.78 -4.20
N MET A 120 8.65 12.87 -4.98
CA MET A 120 8.07 11.62 -4.48
C MET A 120 9.13 10.73 -3.82
N MET A 121 10.35 10.66 -4.39
CA MET A 121 11.47 9.89 -3.85
C MET A 121 11.93 10.45 -2.49
N VAL A 122 12.17 11.76 -2.42
CA VAL A 122 12.56 12.42 -1.16
C VAL A 122 11.49 12.19 -0.09
N LYS A 123 10.21 12.38 -0.41
CA LYS A 123 9.10 12.16 0.53
C LYS A 123 9.02 10.70 1.00
N SER A 124 9.25 9.74 0.11
CA SER A 124 9.22 8.30 0.45
C SER A 124 10.41 7.87 1.30
N MET A 125 11.62 8.38 1.02
CA MET A 125 12.81 8.14 1.85
C MET A 125 12.64 8.72 3.25
N MET A 126 12.07 9.92 3.35
CA MET A 126 11.71 10.53 4.64
C MET A 126 10.65 9.69 5.37
N GLY A 127 9.64 9.19 4.64
CA GLY A 127 8.65 8.24 5.15
C GLY A 127 9.28 7.00 5.75
N TYR A 128 10.22 6.37 5.04
CA TYR A 128 10.99 5.23 5.55
C TYR A 128 11.75 5.58 6.83
N ALA A 129 12.50 6.69 6.83
CA ALA A 129 13.33 7.09 7.97
C ALA A 129 12.49 7.38 9.22
N VAL A 130 11.40 8.13 9.07
CA VAL A 130 10.45 8.42 10.16
C VAL A 130 9.84 7.12 10.67
N ALA A 131 9.36 6.25 9.77
CA ALA A 131 8.76 4.98 10.17
C ALA A 131 9.74 4.09 10.93
N PHE A 132 10.98 4.01 10.47
CA PHE A 132 12.05 3.26 11.12
C PHE A 132 12.34 3.76 12.54
N ILE A 133 12.53 5.08 12.70
CA ILE A 133 12.84 5.68 14.00
C ILE A 133 11.64 5.53 14.96
N VAL A 134 10.44 5.86 14.51
CA VAL A 134 9.21 5.74 15.32
C VAL A 134 8.99 4.29 15.74
N ALA A 135 9.20 3.33 14.84
CA ALA A 135 9.15 1.91 15.17
C ALA A 135 10.16 1.52 16.25
N ILE A 136 11.40 1.99 16.17
CA ILE A 136 12.40 1.73 17.22
C ILE A 136 11.95 2.28 18.56
N VAL A 137 11.52 3.54 18.61
CA VAL A 137 11.11 4.22 19.85
C VAL A 137 9.91 3.50 20.47
N VAL A 138 8.85 3.28 19.69
CA VAL A 138 7.63 2.63 20.20
C VAL A 138 7.93 1.20 20.62
N TYR A 139 8.64 0.41 19.83
CA TYR A 139 8.91 -0.99 20.23
C TYR A 139 9.85 -1.08 21.44
N ARG A 140 10.82 -0.17 21.57
CA ARG A 140 11.73 -0.17 22.72
C ARG A 140 11.03 0.23 24.02
N PHE A 141 10.14 1.22 24.00
CA PHE A 141 9.54 1.74 25.24
C PHE A 141 8.16 1.15 25.55
N VAL A 142 7.35 0.92 24.51
CA VAL A 142 5.96 0.44 24.62
C VAL A 142 5.93 -1.09 24.53
N MET A 143 6.53 -1.67 23.48
CA MET A 143 6.50 -3.14 23.32
C MET A 143 7.37 -3.88 24.32
N TYR A 144 8.45 -3.30 24.83
CA TYR A 144 9.20 -3.93 25.92
C TYR A 144 8.33 -4.16 27.16
N LYS A 145 7.57 -3.14 27.60
CA LYS A 145 6.66 -3.28 28.75
C LYS A 145 5.47 -4.18 28.45
N LEU A 146 4.87 -4.03 27.27
CA LEU A 146 3.72 -4.83 26.85
C LEU A 146 4.09 -6.30 26.64
N SER A 147 5.26 -6.62 26.09
CA SER A 147 5.70 -8.01 25.88
C SER A 147 5.82 -8.80 27.17
N GLN A 148 6.30 -8.17 28.26
CA GLN A 148 6.30 -8.80 29.59
C GLN A 148 4.88 -9.07 30.10
N HIS A 149 3.96 -8.13 29.86
CA HIS A 149 2.54 -8.32 30.21
C HIS A 149 1.85 -9.37 29.31
N PHE A 150 2.20 -9.40 28.03
CA PHE A 150 1.65 -10.32 27.03
C PHE A 150 2.12 -11.75 27.28
N ALA A 151 3.38 -11.94 27.68
CA ALA A 151 3.89 -13.23 28.10
C ALA A 151 3.10 -13.78 29.30
N LYS A 152 2.81 -12.92 30.29
CA LYS A 152 2.02 -13.28 31.48
C LYS A 152 0.54 -13.55 31.20
N THR A 153 -0.01 -13.03 30.10
CA THR A 153 -1.44 -13.17 29.76
C THR A 153 -1.67 -14.07 28.55
N ARG A 154 -0.62 -14.72 28.02
CA ARG A 154 -0.69 -15.54 26.80
C ARG A 154 -1.64 -16.74 26.91
N HIS A 155 -1.86 -17.23 28.12
CA HIS A 155 -2.76 -18.35 28.42
C HIS A 155 -4.22 -17.93 28.65
N LEU A 156 -4.50 -16.63 28.73
CA LEU A 156 -5.85 -16.11 28.88
C LEU A 156 -6.50 -15.91 27.51
N PRO A 157 -7.83 -16.06 27.40
CA PRO A 157 -8.54 -15.72 26.18
C PRO A 157 -8.30 -14.25 25.82
N VAL A 158 -8.17 -13.98 24.53
CA VAL A 158 -8.03 -12.61 24.01
C VAL A 158 -9.25 -11.81 24.43
N SER A 159 -9.03 -10.70 25.15
CA SER A 159 -10.11 -9.79 25.54
C SER A 159 -10.79 -9.19 24.32
N ASN A 160 -12.12 -9.05 24.39
CA ASN A 160 -12.94 -8.38 23.36
C ASN A 160 -12.46 -6.96 23.07
N VAL A 161 -11.82 -6.29 24.02
CA VAL A 161 -11.23 -4.96 23.83
C VAL A 161 -10.12 -4.98 22.79
N TRP A 162 -9.24 -5.99 22.82
CA TRP A 162 -8.16 -6.10 21.84
C TRP A 162 -8.67 -6.45 20.44
N ILE A 163 -9.77 -7.20 20.36
CA ILE A 163 -10.46 -7.44 19.09
C ILE A 163 -10.98 -6.12 18.52
N ALA A 164 -11.69 -5.32 19.33
CA ALA A 164 -12.21 -4.03 18.89
C ALA A 164 -11.09 -3.05 18.49
N LEU A 165 -10.05 -2.93 19.32
CA LEU A 165 -8.91 -2.06 19.05
C LEU A 165 -8.20 -2.44 17.74
N GLN A 166 -7.99 -3.73 17.50
CA GLN A 166 -7.33 -4.18 16.27
C GLN A 166 -8.16 -3.88 15.04
N TRP A 167 -9.47 -4.12 15.09
CA TRP A 167 -10.37 -3.84 13.97
C TRP A 167 -10.44 -2.34 13.69
N ILE A 168 -10.51 -1.51 14.72
CA ILE A 168 -10.48 -0.04 14.59
C ILE A 168 -9.13 0.43 14.02
N SER A 169 -8.01 -0.10 14.50
CA SER A 169 -6.69 0.26 13.96
C SER A 169 -6.53 -0.17 12.50
N THR A 170 -7.07 -1.32 12.11
CA THR A 170 -7.11 -1.75 10.71
C THR A 170 -7.97 -0.82 9.87
N ALA A 171 -9.15 -0.41 10.35
CA ALA A 171 -10.00 0.53 9.61
C ALA A 171 -9.30 1.88 9.41
N PHE A 172 -8.63 2.36 10.46
CA PHE A 172 -7.82 3.56 10.39
C PHE A 172 -6.71 3.41 9.35
N LEU A 173 -5.84 2.40 9.46
CA LEU A 173 -4.79 2.15 8.48
C LEU A 173 -5.33 2.03 7.06
N TRP A 174 -6.38 1.22 6.86
CA TRP A 174 -6.96 0.97 5.55
C TRP A 174 -7.48 2.25 4.91
N SER A 175 -8.17 3.10 5.69
CA SER A 175 -8.60 4.42 5.20
C SER A 175 -7.42 5.31 4.81
N GLN A 176 -6.32 5.32 5.59
CA GLN A 176 -5.15 6.14 5.27
C GLN A 176 -4.43 5.65 4.01
N TRP A 177 -4.34 4.33 3.83
CA TRP A 177 -3.79 3.76 2.60
C TRP A 177 -4.64 4.12 1.38
N LEU A 178 -5.97 3.95 1.46
CA LEU A 178 -6.87 4.31 0.37
C LEU A 178 -6.71 5.78 -0.02
N ILE A 179 -6.65 6.69 0.95
CA ILE A 179 -6.47 8.13 0.69
C ILE A 179 -5.14 8.43 -0.03
N GLN A 180 -4.07 7.70 0.29
CA GLN A 180 -2.74 7.93 -0.28
C GLN A 180 -2.58 7.29 -1.68
N ASP A 181 -3.01 6.04 -1.83
CA ASP A 181 -2.66 5.20 -2.99
C ASP A 181 -3.77 5.01 -4.02
N LEU A 182 -5.03 5.40 -3.74
CA LEU A 182 -6.08 5.39 -4.76
C LEU A 182 -5.71 6.28 -5.96
N ALA A 183 -4.89 7.31 -5.75
CA ALA A 183 -4.32 8.13 -6.80
C ALA A 183 -3.62 7.29 -7.89
N ASN A 184 -2.89 6.24 -7.50
CA ASN A 184 -2.16 5.36 -8.44
C ASN A 184 -3.11 4.62 -9.40
N ILE A 185 -4.40 4.53 -9.07
CA ILE A 185 -5.42 3.81 -9.85
C ILE A 185 -6.33 4.79 -10.57
N PHE A 186 -6.77 5.86 -9.89
CA PHE A 186 -7.61 6.91 -10.47
C PHE A 186 -6.86 7.84 -11.43
N VAL A 187 -5.52 7.76 -11.50
CA VAL A 187 -4.73 8.50 -12.50
C VAL A 187 -5.15 8.19 -13.95
N TYR A 188 -5.72 7.01 -14.21
CA TYR A 188 -6.20 6.56 -15.52
C TYR A 188 -7.56 7.15 -15.93
N VAL A 189 -8.24 7.87 -15.03
CA VAL A 189 -9.62 8.33 -15.19
C VAL A 189 -9.65 9.87 -15.13
N PRO A 190 -10.62 10.56 -15.77
CA PRO A 190 -10.68 12.01 -15.68
C PRO A 190 -10.86 12.45 -14.22
N ARG A 191 -10.33 13.63 -13.88
CA ARG A 191 -10.43 14.19 -12.51
C ARG A 191 -11.88 14.37 -12.04
N GLN A 192 -12.80 14.61 -12.97
CA GLN A 192 -14.24 14.55 -12.73
C GLN A 192 -14.73 13.13 -13.05
N VAL A 193 -14.73 12.26 -12.04
CA VAL A 193 -15.19 10.87 -12.21
C VAL A 193 -16.71 10.87 -12.26
N PRO A 194 -17.36 10.38 -13.34
CA PRO A 194 -18.80 10.25 -13.37
C PRO A 194 -19.29 9.28 -12.29
N PHE A 195 -20.44 9.55 -11.67
CA PHE A 195 -20.99 8.70 -10.61
C PHE A 195 -21.15 7.23 -11.05
N GLY A 196 -21.57 6.98 -12.29
CA GLY A 196 -21.66 5.62 -12.84
C GLY A 196 -20.30 4.90 -12.89
N PHE A 197 -19.22 5.63 -13.19
CA PHE A 197 -17.87 5.07 -13.16
C PHE A 197 -17.37 4.85 -11.74
N LEU A 198 -17.76 5.70 -10.78
CA LEU A 198 -17.46 5.49 -9.36
C LEU A 198 -18.08 4.17 -8.85
N ILE A 199 -19.34 3.89 -9.18
CA ILE A 199 -20.00 2.62 -8.82
C ILE A 199 -19.31 1.42 -9.48
N PHE A 200 -18.90 1.56 -10.75
CA PHE A 200 -18.09 0.55 -11.42
C PHE A 200 -16.75 0.32 -10.71
N ALA A 201 -16.02 1.39 -10.39
CA ALA A 201 -14.74 1.33 -9.67
C ALA A 201 -14.89 0.63 -8.31
N ILE A 202 -15.89 1.02 -7.52
CA ILE A 202 -16.22 0.37 -6.24
C ILE A 202 -16.48 -1.12 -6.44
N SER A 203 -17.27 -1.49 -7.44
CA SER A 203 -17.61 -2.89 -7.72
C SER A 203 -16.36 -3.70 -8.06
N VAL A 204 -15.46 -3.15 -8.89
CA VAL A 204 -14.15 -3.75 -9.21
C VAL A 204 -13.33 -3.93 -7.94
N PHE A 205 -13.18 -2.90 -7.10
CA PHE A 205 -12.40 -3.00 -5.87
C PHE A 205 -12.95 -4.04 -4.89
N VAL A 206 -14.26 -4.06 -4.68
CA VAL A 206 -14.91 -5.03 -3.78
C VAL A 206 -14.68 -6.46 -4.27
N LEU A 207 -14.78 -6.71 -5.57
CA LEU A 207 -14.47 -8.02 -6.17
C LEU A 207 -13.00 -8.40 -5.91
N LEU A 208 -12.07 -7.48 -6.19
CA LEU A 208 -10.63 -7.73 -6.05
C LEU A 208 -10.22 -8.02 -4.61
N ILE A 209 -10.74 -7.25 -3.65
CA ILE A 209 -10.52 -7.50 -2.22
C ILE A 209 -11.08 -8.87 -1.82
N GLY A 210 -12.25 -9.25 -2.36
CA GLY A 210 -12.83 -10.58 -2.17
C GLY A 210 -11.88 -11.68 -2.62
N ILE A 211 -11.31 -11.57 -3.83
CA ILE A 211 -10.32 -12.52 -4.36
C ILE A 211 -9.10 -12.62 -3.45
N ILE A 212 -8.55 -11.47 -3.03
CA ILE A 212 -7.33 -11.44 -2.20
C ILE A 212 -7.56 -12.06 -0.83
N LEU A 213 -8.67 -11.75 -0.17
CA LEU A 213 -9.00 -12.30 1.14
C LEU A 213 -9.36 -13.78 1.06
N TYR A 214 -10.02 -14.21 -0.02
CA TYR A 214 -10.23 -15.63 -0.30
C TYR A 214 -8.90 -16.39 -0.43
N GLN A 215 -7.92 -15.80 -1.13
CA GLN A 215 -6.55 -16.32 -1.25
C GLN A 215 -5.66 -16.07 -0.03
N ARG A 216 -6.21 -15.48 1.05
CA ARG A 216 -5.47 -15.07 2.26
C ARG A 216 -4.22 -14.23 1.95
N GLY A 217 -4.32 -13.28 1.02
CA GLY A 217 -3.25 -12.32 0.69
C GLY A 217 -2.16 -12.82 -0.26
N GLY A 218 -2.20 -14.08 -0.72
CA GLY A 218 -1.38 -14.58 -1.82
C GLY A 218 0.15 -14.61 -1.55
N ALA A 219 0.95 -14.35 -2.58
CA ALA A 219 2.41 -14.48 -2.50
C ALA A 219 3.06 -13.43 -1.58
N ILE A 220 2.56 -12.19 -1.60
CA ILE A 220 3.09 -11.09 -0.77
C ILE A 220 2.81 -11.34 0.72
N GLN A 221 1.66 -11.95 1.06
CA GLN A 221 1.33 -12.30 2.46
C GLN A 221 2.41 -13.16 3.11
N LYS A 222 3.04 -14.07 2.36
CA LYS A 222 4.11 -14.93 2.89
C LYS A 222 5.27 -14.13 3.47
N ILE A 223 5.55 -12.93 2.95
CA ILE A 223 6.57 -12.04 3.51
C ILE A 223 6.18 -11.58 4.91
N ILE A 224 4.90 -11.26 5.10
CA ILE A 224 4.35 -10.72 6.35
C ILE A 224 4.24 -11.81 7.39
N ASP A 225 3.76 -12.99 7.01
CA ASP A 225 3.64 -14.15 7.89
C ASP A 225 4.98 -14.62 8.45
N THR A 226 6.10 -14.30 7.79
CA THR A 226 7.45 -14.60 8.31
C THR A 226 7.93 -13.63 9.40
N LYS A 227 7.21 -12.53 9.65
CA LYS A 227 7.61 -11.49 10.60
C LYS A 227 7.13 -11.82 12.01
N THR A 228 7.92 -11.43 13.01
CA THR A 228 7.73 -11.86 14.39
C THR A 228 6.45 -11.30 15.00
N GLY A 229 5.56 -12.14 15.53
CA GLY A 229 4.40 -11.69 16.32
C GLY A 229 3.24 -11.08 15.54
N VAL A 230 3.22 -11.11 14.20
CA VAL A 230 2.12 -10.55 13.39
C VAL A 230 0.79 -11.30 13.54
N THR A 231 0.82 -12.54 14.05
CA THR A 231 -0.37 -13.34 14.34
C THR A 231 -1.03 -12.96 15.66
N ASP A 232 -0.32 -12.26 16.56
CA ASP A 232 -0.90 -11.77 17.81
C ASP A 232 -1.67 -10.48 17.53
N ILE A 233 -2.97 -10.50 17.81
CA ILE A 233 -3.88 -9.38 17.59
C ILE A 233 -3.41 -8.07 18.27
N ARG A 234 -2.71 -8.18 19.40
CA ARG A 234 -2.21 -7.04 20.17
C ARG A 234 -1.03 -6.38 19.47
N SER A 235 -0.11 -7.21 18.94
CA SER A 235 0.98 -6.70 18.12
C SER A 235 0.46 -6.15 16.79
N ALA A 236 -0.51 -6.82 16.16
CA ALA A 236 -1.17 -6.35 14.95
C ALA A 236 -1.80 -4.96 15.15
N THR A 237 -2.50 -4.74 16.27
CA THR A 237 -3.09 -3.44 16.63
C THR A 237 -2.04 -2.31 16.61
N ILE A 238 -0.88 -2.55 17.21
CA ILE A 238 0.18 -1.53 17.33
C ILE A 238 0.82 -1.27 15.97
N ILE A 239 1.06 -2.31 15.16
CA ILE A 239 1.58 -2.15 13.79
C ILE A 239 0.61 -1.32 12.96
N ASP A 240 -0.67 -1.70 12.95
CA ASP A 240 -1.71 -1.05 12.15
C ASP A 240 -1.84 0.42 12.53
N PHE A 241 -1.94 0.71 13.84
CA PHE A 241 -2.08 2.07 14.33
C PHE A 241 -0.85 2.94 13.99
N MET A 242 0.35 2.43 14.21
CA MET A 242 1.58 3.14 13.89
C MET A 242 1.68 3.44 12.39
N TYR A 243 1.39 2.44 11.55
CA TYR A 243 1.46 2.60 10.12
C TYR A 243 0.45 3.65 9.65
N GLY A 244 -0.81 3.54 10.08
CA GLY A 244 -1.86 4.51 9.76
C GLY A 244 -1.51 5.92 10.24
N ALA A 245 -0.94 6.08 11.43
CA ALA A 245 -0.56 7.37 11.97
C ALA A 245 0.56 8.04 11.15
N ILE A 246 1.56 7.27 10.73
CA ILE A 246 2.62 7.78 9.86
C ILE A 246 2.01 8.21 8.51
N LEU A 247 1.16 7.39 7.90
CA LEU A 247 0.49 7.75 6.64
C LEU A 247 -0.34 9.02 6.76
N LEU A 248 -1.06 9.20 7.87
CA LEU A 248 -1.83 10.41 8.15
C LEU A 248 -0.95 11.65 8.26
N VAL A 249 0.16 11.59 9.00
CA VAL A 249 1.09 12.73 9.14
C VAL A 249 1.62 13.17 7.77
N PHE A 250 2.04 12.23 6.93
CA PHE A 250 2.53 12.56 5.58
C PHE A 250 1.43 12.97 4.61
N LYS A 251 0.19 12.54 4.84
CA LYS A 251 -0.99 13.01 4.11
C LYS A 251 -1.21 14.49 4.38
N GLU A 252 -1.29 14.88 5.66
CA GLU A 252 -1.57 16.27 6.07
C GLU A 252 -0.41 17.22 5.75
N TRP A 253 0.84 16.73 5.77
CA TRP A 253 2.00 17.57 5.48
C TRP A 253 2.09 17.98 3.99
N SER A 254 1.68 17.12 3.06
CA SER A 254 1.86 17.41 1.63
C SER A 254 0.93 16.59 0.75
N ASN A 255 0.42 17.18 -0.33
CA ASN A 255 -0.38 16.51 -1.35
C ASN A 255 0.44 15.63 -2.31
N ILE A 256 1.77 15.75 -2.32
CA ILE A 256 2.64 14.94 -3.20
C ILE A 256 2.46 13.46 -2.84
N PRO A 257 2.18 12.58 -3.82
CA PRO A 257 2.08 11.14 -3.58
C PRO A 257 3.38 10.58 -2.98
N MET A 258 3.25 9.61 -2.08
CA MET A 258 4.39 8.92 -1.48
C MET A 258 4.24 7.41 -1.66
N SER A 259 5.36 6.69 -1.63
CA SER A 259 5.32 5.23 -1.62
C SER A 259 5.02 4.72 -0.21
N THR A 260 3.84 4.14 -0.03
CA THR A 260 3.46 3.50 1.24
C THR A 260 4.25 2.21 1.48
N THR A 261 4.74 1.53 0.44
CA THR A 261 5.69 0.41 0.54
C THR A 261 6.98 0.79 1.28
N TRP A 262 7.52 1.99 1.05
CA TRP A 262 8.73 2.46 1.75
C TRP A 262 8.47 2.68 3.24
N VAL A 263 7.33 3.29 3.57
CA VAL A 263 6.91 3.48 4.97
C VAL A 263 6.74 2.13 5.67
N PHE A 264 6.06 1.18 5.02
CA PHE A 264 5.85 -0.16 5.54
C PHE A 264 7.17 -0.88 5.82
N LEU A 265 8.10 -0.88 4.87
CA LEU A 265 9.39 -1.52 5.04
C LEU A 265 10.24 -0.84 6.11
N GLY A 266 10.19 0.50 6.21
CA GLY A 266 10.85 1.25 7.28
C GLY A 266 10.30 0.85 8.66
N LEU A 267 8.97 0.78 8.79
CA LEU A 267 8.29 0.32 10.01
C LEU A 267 8.70 -1.10 10.39
N LEU A 268 8.68 -2.04 9.43
CA LEU A 268 9.08 -3.42 9.63
C LEU A 268 10.56 -3.53 10.04
N ALA A 269 11.44 -2.79 9.38
CA ALA A 269 12.86 -2.78 9.68
C ALA A 269 13.12 -2.26 11.10
N GLY A 270 12.50 -1.13 11.46
CA GLY A 270 12.70 -0.51 12.78
C GLY A 270 12.18 -1.40 13.91
N ARG A 271 11.02 -2.04 13.74
CA ARG A 271 10.48 -2.94 14.77
C ARG A 271 11.30 -4.22 14.95
N GLU A 272 11.79 -4.83 13.87
CA GLU A 272 12.58 -6.07 13.95
C GLU A 272 13.94 -5.77 14.58
N PHE A 273 14.53 -4.62 14.25
CA PHE A 273 15.73 -4.14 14.92
C PHE A 273 15.50 -3.90 16.41
N ALA A 274 14.40 -3.22 16.78
CA ALA A 274 14.04 -3.02 18.17
C ALA A 274 13.87 -4.32 18.93
N MET A 275 13.09 -5.26 18.39
CA MET A 275 12.88 -6.57 18.98
C MET A 275 14.18 -7.35 19.16
N SER A 276 15.11 -7.28 18.20
CA SER A 276 16.42 -7.94 18.32
C SER A 276 17.30 -7.41 19.47
N MET A 277 16.95 -6.25 20.04
CA MET A 277 17.65 -5.70 21.20
C MET A 277 17.18 -6.31 22.53
N PHE A 278 15.96 -6.85 22.62
CA PHE A 278 15.38 -7.33 23.89
C PHE A 278 14.73 -8.71 23.84
N LEU A 279 14.46 -9.29 22.66
CA LEU A 279 14.00 -10.66 22.51
C LEU A 279 15.19 -11.57 22.18
N THR A 280 15.50 -12.50 23.08
CA THR A 280 16.61 -13.45 22.94
C THR A 280 16.45 -14.38 21.73
N GLU A 281 15.21 -14.63 21.32
CA GLU A 281 14.86 -15.47 20.15
C GLU A 281 15.13 -14.75 18.81
N VAL A 282 15.27 -13.42 18.82
CA VAL A 282 15.47 -12.61 17.60
C VAL A 282 16.95 -12.33 17.41
N ASN A 283 17.58 -13.07 16.50
CA ASN A 283 19.01 -12.94 16.21
C ASN A 283 19.33 -11.65 15.42
N LYS A 284 20.15 -10.76 16.03
CA LYS A 284 20.59 -9.48 15.44
C LYS A 284 21.20 -9.59 14.05
N HIS A 285 22.05 -10.59 13.79
CA HIS A 285 22.67 -10.81 12.47
C HIS A 285 21.64 -11.25 11.43
N ARG A 286 20.70 -12.12 11.82
CA ARG A 286 19.59 -12.53 10.95
C ARG A 286 18.66 -11.36 10.65
N THR A 287 18.34 -10.53 11.64
CA THR A 287 17.53 -9.32 11.49
C THR A 287 18.18 -8.35 10.52
N SER A 288 19.45 -7.98 10.74
CA SER A 288 20.19 -7.07 9.84
C SER A 288 20.24 -7.61 8.40
N ARG A 289 20.52 -8.90 8.22
CA ARG A 289 20.52 -9.55 6.90
C ARG A 289 19.14 -9.51 6.23
N ASN A 290 18.06 -9.75 6.98
CA ASN A 290 16.71 -9.74 6.43
C ASN A 290 16.27 -8.31 6.03
N VAL A 291 16.53 -7.32 6.89
CA VAL A 291 16.26 -5.91 6.59
C VAL A 291 17.04 -5.45 5.37
N SER A 292 18.33 -5.79 5.28
CA SER A 292 19.17 -5.46 4.13
C SER A 292 18.65 -6.10 2.84
N LYS A 293 18.20 -7.36 2.88
CA LYS A 293 17.58 -8.03 1.73
C LYS A 293 16.29 -7.34 1.28
N ASP A 294 15.44 -6.95 2.23
CA ASP A 294 14.18 -6.25 1.93
C ASP A 294 14.45 -4.86 1.33
N ALA A 295 15.43 -4.12 1.88
CA ALA A 295 15.88 -2.83 1.33
C ALA A 295 16.50 -2.97 -0.08
N MET A 296 17.28 -4.02 -0.33
CA MET A 296 17.86 -4.28 -1.65
C MET A 296 16.80 -4.57 -2.71
N LYS A 297 15.77 -5.36 -2.36
CA LYS A 297 14.61 -5.59 -3.25
C LYS A 297 13.86 -4.29 -3.56
N LEU A 298 13.71 -3.42 -2.55
CA LEU A 298 13.08 -2.12 -2.72
C LEU A 298 13.88 -1.21 -3.67
N MET A 299 15.21 -1.15 -3.49
CA MET A 299 16.10 -0.38 -4.37
C MET A 299 16.08 -0.92 -5.80
N PHE A 300 16.01 -2.24 -5.98
CA PHE A 300 15.85 -2.86 -7.29
C PHE A 300 14.51 -2.44 -7.94
N GLY A 301 13.40 -2.46 -7.19
CA GLY A 301 12.11 -1.97 -7.69
C GLY A 301 12.13 -0.48 -8.08
N LEU A 302 12.85 0.36 -7.31
CA LEU A 302 13.06 1.76 -7.67
C LEU A 302 13.90 1.90 -8.95
N ALA A 303 15.01 1.15 -9.07
CA ALA A 303 15.85 1.16 -10.26
C ALA A 303 15.06 0.75 -11.51
N MET A 304 14.20 -0.27 -11.41
CA MET A 304 13.29 -0.65 -12.49
C MET A 304 12.29 0.46 -12.84
N SER A 305 11.75 1.16 -11.84
CA SER A 305 10.82 2.26 -12.06
C SER A 305 11.49 3.43 -12.80
N VAL A 306 12.73 3.78 -12.42
CA VAL A 306 13.53 4.81 -13.10
C VAL A 306 13.90 4.39 -14.52
N LEU A 307 14.29 3.12 -14.71
CA LEU A 307 14.62 2.58 -16.02
C LEU A 307 13.39 2.65 -16.94
N LEU A 308 12.21 2.23 -16.48
CA LEU A 308 10.99 2.35 -17.26
C LEU A 308 10.63 3.80 -17.56
N ALA A 309 10.69 4.68 -16.55
CA ALA A 309 10.36 6.08 -16.70
C ALA A 309 11.21 6.80 -17.76
N THR A 310 12.46 6.39 -17.92
CA THR A 310 13.38 6.97 -18.89
C THR A 310 13.31 6.29 -20.25
N THR A 311 13.30 4.95 -20.28
CA THR A 311 13.38 4.18 -21.53
C THR A 311 12.05 4.01 -22.25
N LEU A 312 10.96 3.84 -21.51
CA LEU A 312 9.66 3.51 -22.10
C LEU A 312 9.09 4.67 -22.93
N PRO A 313 9.17 5.95 -22.51
CA PRO A 313 8.76 7.07 -23.36
C PRO A 313 9.60 7.18 -24.65
N MET A 314 10.92 6.95 -24.56
CA MET A 314 11.81 6.95 -25.74
C MET A 314 11.42 5.82 -26.72
N PHE A 315 11.16 4.62 -26.20
CA PHE A 315 10.72 3.49 -27.00
C PHE A 315 9.34 3.73 -27.63
N TYR A 316 8.41 4.31 -26.88
CA TYR A 316 7.09 4.69 -27.39
C TYR A 316 7.20 5.68 -28.56
N GLN A 317 8.02 6.72 -28.42
CA GLN A 317 8.26 7.68 -29.49
C GLN A 317 8.82 7.00 -30.73
N TYR A 318 9.83 6.14 -30.56
CA TYR A 318 10.40 5.35 -31.65
C TYR A 318 9.33 4.53 -32.36
N VAL A 319 8.58 3.68 -31.65
CA VAL A 319 7.53 2.83 -32.25
C VAL A 319 6.45 3.69 -32.92
N SER A 320 6.00 4.77 -32.29
CA SER A 320 4.96 5.65 -32.84
C SER A 320 5.39 6.38 -34.12
N GLN A 321 6.69 6.58 -34.34
CA GLN A 321 7.21 7.14 -35.60
C GLN A 321 7.23 6.12 -36.75
N TYR A 322 7.22 4.82 -36.47
CA TYR A 322 7.31 3.75 -37.46
C TYR A 322 6.02 2.91 -37.59
N THR A 323 4.96 3.26 -36.88
CA THR A 323 3.64 2.63 -37.02
C THR A 323 2.72 3.63 -37.73
N PRO A 324 2.16 3.29 -38.91
CA PRO A 324 1.38 4.21 -39.74
C PRO A 324 0.04 4.63 -39.12
#